data_AF-A0A956VVY6-F1
#
_entry.id   AF-A0A956VVY6-F1
#
_cell.length_a   1.000
_cell.length_b   1.000
_cell.length_c   1.000
_cell.angle_alpha   90.00
_cell.angle_beta   90.00
_cell.angle_gamma   90.00
#
_symmetry.space_group_name_H-M   'P 1'
#
loop_
_entity.id
_entity.type
_entity.pdbx_description
1 polymer ?
#
loop_
_entity_poly.entity_id
_entity_poly.type
_entity_poly.pdbx_seq_one_letter_code
_entity_poly.pdbx_strand_id
1 'polypeptide(L)'
;DEPVFTPSSKAEPPAHDEPISYAQVEELVGVEYANAIKVRSMALYGFGAQQCRQRGIIVADTKFEFGLIDGEPCLVDEVLTPDSSRFWPADQYEPGRDQPSFDKQPLRDYLESLPWDKTAPAPMLPQQIVDETSARYQEAYRLITGEELPPPAA
;
A
#
# COMPACT_ATOMS: atom_id res chain seq x y z
N ASP A 1 11.43 16.42 -3.36
CA ASP A 1 9.99 16.60 -3.62
C ASP A 1 9.20 16.39 -2.35
N GLU A 2 8.11 17.16 -2.20
CA GLU A 2 7.16 17.01 -1.11
C GLU A 2 6.09 15.98 -1.51
N PRO A 3 5.61 15.14 -0.57
CA PRO A 3 4.53 14.21 -0.86
C PRO A 3 3.23 14.96 -1.21
N VAL A 4 2.39 14.30 -1.99
CA VAL A 4 1.10 14.85 -2.45
C VAL A 4 -0.05 13.97 -1.97
N PHE A 5 -1.19 14.59 -1.69
CA PHE A 5 -2.43 13.90 -1.38
C PHE A 5 -3.20 13.62 -2.67
N THR A 6 -3.32 12.36 -3.07
CA THR A 6 -3.99 11.90 -4.30
C THR A 6 -5.13 10.93 -3.96
N PRO A 7 -6.33 11.44 -3.66
CA PRO A 7 -7.45 10.61 -3.24
C PRO A 7 -8.06 9.83 -4.41
N SER A 8 -8.64 8.67 -4.11
CA SER A 8 -9.50 7.92 -5.02
C SER A 8 -10.88 7.69 -4.41
N SER A 9 -11.88 7.45 -5.26
CA SER A 9 -13.16 6.91 -4.82
C SER A 9 -12.99 5.49 -4.29
N LYS A 10 -13.98 4.99 -3.55
CA LYS A 10 -14.10 3.58 -3.16
C LYS A 10 -15.26 2.99 -3.94
N ALA A 11 -14.96 2.15 -4.93
CA ALA A 11 -15.97 1.55 -5.79
C ALA A 11 -16.41 0.17 -5.29
N GLU A 12 -17.68 -0.17 -5.47
CA GLU A 12 -18.16 -1.53 -5.24
C GLU A 12 -17.79 -2.44 -6.42
N PRO A 13 -17.34 -3.67 -6.18
CA PRO A 13 -17.11 -4.63 -7.26
C PRO A 13 -18.36 -4.80 -8.15
N PRO A 14 -18.20 -4.80 -9.49
CA PRO A 14 -16.96 -4.99 -10.24
C PRO A 14 -16.23 -3.69 -10.63
N ALA A 15 -16.67 -2.52 -10.16
CA ALA A 15 -16.03 -1.26 -10.52
C ALA A 15 -14.68 -1.07 -9.81
N HIS A 16 -13.83 -0.21 -10.38
CA HIS A 16 -12.52 0.14 -9.84
C HIS A 16 -12.55 1.52 -9.20
N ASP A 17 -11.68 1.72 -8.21
CA ASP A 17 -11.42 3.03 -7.62
C ASP A 17 -10.88 3.98 -8.69
N GLU A 18 -11.38 5.22 -8.70
CA GLU A 18 -11.00 6.25 -9.66
C GLU A 18 -10.33 7.42 -8.93
N PRO A 19 -9.26 8.02 -9.49
CA PRO A 19 -8.69 9.25 -8.95
C PRO A 19 -9.74 10.36 -8.90
N ILE A 20 -9.84 11.04 -7.76
CA ILE A 20 -10.72 12.20 -7.59
C ILE A 20 -9.91 13.42 -7.15
N SER A 21 -10.45 14.61 -7.42
CA SER A 21 -9.89 15.85 -6.92
C SER A 21 -10.21 16.04 -5.43
N TYR A 22 -9.42 16.87 -4.75
CA TYR A 22 -9.71 17.24 -3.36
C TYR A 22 -11.08 17.93 -3.20
N ALA A 23 -11.51 18.73 -4.19
CA ALA A 23 -12.84 19.34 -4.20
C ALA A 23 -13.96 18.29 -4.23
N GLN A 24 -13.79 17.21 -4.99
CA GLN A 24 -14.75 16.10 -4.98
C GLN A 24 -14.76 15.38 -3.63
N VAL A 25 -13.62 15.28 -2.92
CA VAL A 25 -13.61 14.77 -1.54
C VAL A 25 -14.45 15.67 -0.63
N GLU A 26 -14.29 17.00 -0.72
CA GLU A 26 -15.10 17.96 0.06
C GLU A 26 -16.59 17.84 -0.24
N GLU A 27 -16.98 17.61 -1.50
CA GLU A 27 -18.37 17.37 -1.88
C GLU A 27 -18.92 16.05 -1.31
N LEU A 28 -18.08 15.01 -1.24
CA LEU A 28 -18.48 13.68 -0.76
C LEU A 28 -18.61 13.59 0.76
N VAL A 29 -17.66 14.17 1.51
CA VAL A 29 -17.58 14.00 2.97
C VAL A 29 -17.71 15.30 3.75
N GLY A 30 -17.79 16.45 3.08
CA GLY A 30 -17.77 17.77 3.71
C GLY A 30 -16.36 18.29 3.96
N VAL A 31 -16.22 19.63 3.96
CA VAL A 31 -14.93 20.34 4.05
C VAL A 31 -14.14 19.97 5.30
N GLU A 32 -14.80 19.87 6.46
CA GLU A 32 -14.14 19.59 7.74
C GLU A 32 -13.52 18.19 7.76
N TYR A 33 -14.27 17.17 7.32
CA TYR A 33 -13.75 15.81 7.24
C TYR A 33 -12.69 15.65 6.15
N ALA A 34 -12.88 16.26 4.97
CA ALA A 34 -11.90 16.24 3.90
C ALA A 34 -10.55 16.80 4.36
N ASN A 35 -10.57 17.92 5.08
CA ASN A 35 -9.37 18.55 5.63
C ASN A 35 -8.72 17.66 6.70
N ALA A 36 -9.51 17.11 7.63
CA ALA A 36 -8.99 16.22 8.66
C ALA A 36 -8.31 14.97 8.06
N ILE A 37 -8.95 14.34 7.07
CA ILE A 37 -8.42 13.17 6.34
C ILE A 37 -7.11 13.52 5.64
N LYS A 38 -7.06 14.64 4.91
CA LYS A 38 -5.84 15.07 4.20
C LYS A 38 -4.70 15.33 5.18
N VAL A 39 -4.93 16.13 6.23
CA VAL A 39 -3.90 16.47 7.22
C VAL A 39 -3.38 15.20 7.91
N ARG A 40 -4.28 14.32 8.35
CA ARG A 40 -3.91 13.05 9.01
C ARG A 40 -3.14 12.13 8.07
N SER A 41 -3.57 11.98 6.81
CA SER A 41 -2.89 11.17 5.80
C SER A 41 -1.46 11.66 5.54
N MET A 42 -1.28 12.96 5.34
CA MET A 42 0.04 13.55 5.08
C MET A 42 0.98 13.40 6.28
N ALA A 43 0.46 13.57 7.50
CA ALA A 43 1.23 13.37 8.73
C ALA A 43 1.64 11.90 8.92
N LEU A 44 0.71 10.95 8.72
CA LEU A 44 0.97 9.52 8.80
C LEU A 44 2.00 9.06 7.76
N TYR A 45 1.83 9.48 6.50
CA TYR A 45 2.80 9.19 5.45
C TYR A 45 4.17 9.77 5.80
N GLY A 46 4.25 11.04 6.21
CA GLY A 46 5.50 11.69 6.55
C GLY A 46 6.25 10.96 7.67
N PHE A 47 5.54 10.59 8.74
CA PHE A 47 6.10 9.80 9.83
C PHE A 47 6.58 8.42 9.35
N GLY A 48 5.71 7.66 8.69
CA GLY A 48 6.01 6.31 8.22
C GLY A 48 7.17 6.25 7.23
N ALA A 49 7.16 7.13 6.23
CA ALA A 49 8.23 7.25 5.25
C ALA A 49 9.57 7.61 5.91
N GLN A 50 9.56 8.48 6.93
CA GLN A 50 10.78 8.80 7.68
C GLN A 50 11.31 7.58 8.44
N GLN A 51 10.44 6.81 9.12
CA GLN A 51 10.83 5.60 9.84
C GLN A 51 11.38 4.53 8.90
N CYS A 52 10.74 4.29 7.76
CA CYS A 52 11.21 3.34 6.75
C CYS A 52 12.55 3.78 6.14
N ARG A 53 12.73 5.09 5.89
CA ARG A 53 13.98 5.62 5.31
C ARG A 53 15.19 5.36 6.19
N GLN A 54 15.04 5.46 7.51
CA GLN A 54 16.10 5.14 8.47
C GLN A 54 16.55 3.67 8.40
N ARG A 55 15.71 2.80 7.85
CA ARG A 55 15.94 1.36 7.70
C ARG A 55 16.20 0.93 6.25
N GLY A 56 16.53 1.89 5.37
CA GLY A 56 16.90 1.61 3.99
C GLY A 56 15.72 1.37 3.05
N ILE A 57 14.50 1.78 3.43
CA ILE A 57 13.29 1.62 2.61
C ILE A 57 12.75 2.99 2.19
N ILE A 58 12.47 3.15 0.89
CA ILE A 58 11.69 4.26 0.33
C ILE A 58 10.23 3.82 0.27
N VAL A 59 9.34 4.62 0.86
CA VAL A 59 7.89 4.46 0.68
C VAL A 59 7.47 5.36 -0.48
N ALA A 60 7.23 4.78 -1.65
CA ALA A 60 6.84 5.56 -2.84
C ALA A 60 5.47 6.21 -2.65
N ASP A 61 4.54 5.46 -2.06
CA ASP A 61 3.15 5.83 -1.78
C ASP A 61 2.52 4.80 -0.86
N THR A 62 1.36 5.17 -0.30
CA THR A 62 0.52 4.32 0.55
C THR A 62 -0.94 4.73 0.37
N LYS A 63 -1.84 3.76 0.54
CA LYS A 63 -3.27 4.00 0.73
C LYS A 63 -3.58 4.00 2.23
N PHE A 64 -4.40 4.95 2.69
CA PHE A 64 -5.02 4.92 4.02
C PHE A 64 -6.52 4.94 3.87
N GLU A 65 -7.24 4.21 4.74
CA GLU A 65 -8.68 4.31 4.83
C GLU A 65 -9.10 4.98 6.14
N PHE A 66 -10.15 5.79 6.06
CA PHE A 66 -10.72 6.45 7.22
C PHE A 66 -12.20 6.08 7.35
N GLY A 67 -12.59 5.62 8.54
CA GLY A 67 -13.98 5.44 8.94
C GLY A 67 -14.43 6.55 9.87
N LEU A 68 -15.74 6.67 10.10
CA LEU A 68 -16.26 7.55 11.15
C LEU A 68 -16.49 6.75 12.44
N ILE A 69 -15.82 7.15 13.52
CA ILE A 69 -16.04 6.62 14.86
C ILE A 69 -16.40 7.82 15.74
N ASP A 70 -17.57 7.78 16.36
CA ASP A 70 -18.10 8.87 17.20
C ASP A 70 -18.09 10.26 16.52
N GLY A 71 -18.30 10.29 15.19
CA GLY A 71 -18.33 11.51 14.39
C GLY A 71 -16.95 12.03 13.95
N GLU A 72 -15.87 11.31 14.23
CA GLU A 72 -14.50 11.69 13.87
C GLU A 72 -13.91 10.77 12.80
N PRO A 73 -13.17 11.31 11.80
CA PRO A 73 -12.44 10.51 10.81
C PRO A 73 -11.28 9.70 11.43
N CYS A 74 -11.52 8.45 11.79
CA CYS A 74 -10.51 7.58 12.39
C CYS A 74 -9.81 6.72 11.34
N LEU A 75 -8.49 6.56 11.48
CA LEU A 75 -7.71 5.63 10.67
C LEU A 75 -8.21 4.21 10.93
N VAL A 76 -8.49 3.48 9.85
CA VAL A 76 -8.92 2.08 9.85
C VAL A 76 -8.12 1.33 8.78
N ASP A 77 -8.47 0.06 8.56
CA ASP A 77 -7.78 -0.84 7.63
C ASP A 77 -6.31 -1.08 8.04
N GLU A 78 -5.55 -1.74 7.18
CA GLU A 78 -4.11 -1.86 7.30
C GLU A 78 -3.38 -0.55 6.98
N VAL A 79 -2.16 -0.40 7.53
CA VAL A 79 -1.39 0.85 7.48
C VAL A 79 0.06 0.51 7.20
N LEU A 80 0.62 1.04 6.11
CA LEU A 80 2.03 0.86 5.75
C LEU A 80 2.45 -0.61 5.72
N THR A 81 1.67 -1.42 5.01
CA THR A 81 1.97 -2.83 4.70
C THR A 81 2.40 -2.95 3.23
N PRO A 82 3.06 -4.06 2.82
CA PRO A 82 3.38 -4.27 1.41
C PRO A 82 2.16 -4.42 0.48
N ASP A 83 0.95 -4.56 1.04
CA ASP A 83 -0.31 -4.58 0.29
C ASP A 83 -0.87 -3.17 0.05
N SER A 84 -0.75 -2.31 1.05
CA SER A 84 -1.24 -0.92 1.00
C SER A 84 -0.19 0.08 0.51
N SER A 85 1.08 -0.32 0.43
CA SER A 85 2.22 0.56 0.14
C SER A 85 3.21 -0.04 -0.86
N ARG A 86 3.86 0.83 -1.64
CA ARG A 86 5.02 0.47 -2.45
C ARG A 86 6.31 0.75 -1.70
N PHE A 87 7.02 -0.32 -1.32
CA PHE A 87 8.30 -0.24 -0.60
C PHE A 87 9.46 -0.59 -1.52
N TRP A 88 10.36 0.37 -1.73
CA TRP A 88 11.55 0.20 -2.55
C TRP A 88 12.82 0.14 -1.69
N PRO A 89 13.74 -0.80 -1.93
CA PRO A 89 15.05 -0.78 -1.30
C PRO A 89 15.84 0.45 -1.77
N ALA A 90 16.25 1.28 -0.82
CA ALA A 90 16.84 2.59 -1.09
C ALA A 90 18.20 2.50 -1.80
N ASP A 91 18.94 1.41 -1.60
CA ASP A 91 20.23 1.13 -2.22
C ASP A 91 20.14 0.69 -3.69
N GLN A 92 18.94 0.33 -4.16
CA GLN A 92 18.68 -0.09 -5.55
C GLN A 92 17.79 0.89 -6.33
N TYR A 93 17.34 1.96 -5.67
CA TYR A 93 16.52 2.98 -6.28
C TYR A 93 17.29 3.77 -7.36
N GLU A 94 16.71 3.86 -8.55
CA GLU A 94 17.26 4.64 -9.66
C GLU A 94 16.12 5.28 -10.47
N PRO A 95 16.03 6.62 -10.56
CA PRO A 95 14.97 7.27 -11.31
C PRO A 95 15.03 6.93 -12.81
N GLY A 96 13.87 6.86 -13.46
CA GLY A 96 13.77 6.61 -14.91
C GLY A 96 13.63 5.14 -15.32
N ARG A 97 13.45 4.22 -14.37
CA ARG A 97 13.14 2.81 -14.60
C ARG A 97 12.12 2.28 -13.60
N ASP A 98 11.69 1.03 -13.80
CA ASP A 98 10.93 0.30 -12.77
C ASP A 98 11.81 -0.01 -11.57
N GLN A 99 11.21 0.04 -10.38
CA GLN A 99 11.92 -0.16 -9.12
C GLN A 99 11.66 -1.57 -8.59
N PRO A 100 12.68 -2.23 -8.00
CA PRO A 100 12.42 -3.40 -7.18
C PRO A 100 11.49 -3.02 -6.03
N SER A 101 10.53 -3.91 -5.72
CA SER A 101 9.55 -3.68 -4.67
C SER A 101 9.46 -4.89 -3.75
N PHE A 102 9.26 -4.64 -2.46
CA PHE A 102 9.01 -5.69 -1.47
C PHE A 102 7.55 -6.20 -1.49
N ASP A 103 6.84 -5.99 -2.60
CA ASP A 103 5.42 -6.32 -2.76
C ASP A 103 5.21 -7.62 -3.57
N LYS A 104 3.97 -7.76 -4.07
CA LYS A 104 3.44 -8.87 -4.87
C LYS A 104 4.09 -9.04 -6.25
N GLN A 105 5.23 -8.43 -6.56
CA GLN A 105 5.84 -8.52 -7.89
C GLN A 105 6.07 -9.97 -8.39
N PRO A 106 6.55 -10.97 -7.60
CA PRO A 106 6.70 -12.34 -8.09
C PRO A 106 5.37 -12.97 -8.51
N LEU A 107 4.33 -12.71 -7.71
CA LEU A 107 2.97 -13.15 -7.99
C LEU A 107 2.45 -12.50 -9.27
N ARG A 108 2.64 -11.18 -9.45
CA ARG A 108 2.22 -10.46 -10.65
C ARG A 108 2.95 -11.00 -11.89
N ASP A 109 4.27 -11.10 -11.83
CA ASP A 109 5.09 -11.60 -12.94
C ASP A 109 4.68 -13.03 -13.33
N TYR A 110 4.42 -13.89 -12.34
CA TYR A 110 3.94 -15.24 -12.58
C TYR A 110 2.56 -15.25 -13.26
N LEU A 111 1.59 -14.49 -12.74
CA LEU A 111 0.23 -14.46 -13.30
C LEU A 111 0.20 -13.88 -14.72
N GLU A 112 0.99 -12.85 -15.00
CA GLU A 112 1.13 -12.27 -16.35
C GLU A 112 1.84 -13.22 -17.34
N SER A 113 2.60 -14.20 -16.85
CA SER A 113 3.21 -15.23 -17.70
C SER A 113 2.22 -16.31 -18.16
N LEU A 114 1.05 -16.38 -17.53
CA LEU A 114 0.02 -17.36 -17.83
C LEU A 114 -0.97 -16.82 -18.87
N PRO A 115 -1.57 -17.70 -19.72
CA PRO A 115 -2.69 -17.32 -20.58
C PRO A 115 -3.99 -17.24 -19.76
N TRP A 116 -4.00 -16.43 -18.70
CA TRP A 116 -5.14 -16.23 -17.81
C TRP A 116 -5.67 -14.81 -17.98
N ASP A 117 -6.95 -14.69 -18.33
CA ASP A 117 -7.63 -13.43 -18.60
C ASP A 117 -8.12 -12.71 -17.33
N LYS A 118 -7.58 -13.08 -16.17
CA LYS A 118 -7.94 -12.55 -14.85
C LYS A 118 -9.39 -12.83 -14.44
N THR A 119 -10.04 -13.82 -15.07
CA THR A 119 -11.38 -14.27 -14.68
C THR A 119 -11.33 -15.45 -13.71
N ALA A 120 -12.26 -15.50 -12.77
CA ALA A 120 -12.31 -16.59 -11.80
C ALA A 120 -12.65 -17.94 -12.48
N PRO A 121 -12.06 -19.07 -12.02
CA PRO A 121 -11.15 -19.21 -10.89
C PRO A 121 -9.70 -18.82 -11.23
N ALA A 122 -8.98 -18.28 -10.24
CA ALA A 122 -7.55 -18.00 -10.37
C ALA A 122 -6.73 -19.30 -10.49
N PRO A 123 -5.61 -19.29 -11.23
CA PRO A 123 -4.72 -20.45 -11.33
C PRO A 123 -4.06 -20.76 -9.99
N MET A 124 -3.76 -22.04 -9.77
CA MET A 124 -2.97 -22.47 -8.61
C MET A 124 -1.53 -21.95 -8.72
N LEU A 125 -1.03 -21.38 -7.63
CA LEU A 125 0.33 -20.87 -7.57
C LEU A 125 1.33 -22.00 -7.28
N PRO A 126 2.46 -22.09 -8.02
CA PRO A 126 3.58 -22.96 -7.66
C PRO A 126 4.13 -22.58 -6.28
N GLN A 127 4.56 -23.57 -5.51
CA GLN A 127 5.11 -23.36 -4.17
C GLN A 127 6.26 -22.34 -4.17
N GLN A 128 7.10 -22.36 -5.19
CA GLN A 128 8.20 -21.40 -5.34
C GLN A 128 7.70 -19.94 -5.36
N ILE A 129 6.61 -19.63 -6.07
CA ILE A 129 6.07 -18.26 -6.14
C ILE A 129 5.48 -17.85 -4.78
N VAL A 130 4.87 -18.80 -4.08
CA VAL A 130 4.36 -18.59 -2.71
C VAL A 130 5.51 -18.28 -1.75
N ASP A 131 6.58 -19.07 -1.80
CA ASP A 131 7.75 -18.91 -0.93
C ASP A 131 8.49 -17.60 -1.22
N GLU A 132 8.72 -17.28 -2.50
CA GLU A 132 9.37 -16.03 -2.93
C GLU A 132 8.55 -14.80 -2.53
N THR A 133 7.22 -14.86 -2.68
CA THR A 133 6.34 -13.77 -2.25
C THR A 133 6.37 -13.65 -0.73
N SER A 134 6.24 -14.75 0.00
CA SER A 134 6.25 -14.76 1.47
C SER A 134 7.56 -14.21 2.05
N ALA A 135 8.70 -14.59 1.47
CA ALA A 135 10.01 -14.11 1.90
C ALA A 135 10.15 -12.59 1.76
N ARG A 136 9.54 -11.98 0.73
CA ARG A 136 9.56 -10.51 0.56
C ARG A 136 8.75 -9.79 1.64
N TYR A 137 7.61 -10.34 2.05
CA TYR A 137 6.79 -9.77 3.13
C TYR A 137 7.49 -9.90 4.47
N GLN A 138 8.12 -11.05 4.74
CA GLN A 138 8.93 -11.27 5.94
C GLN A 138 10.12 -10.31 5.98
N GLU A 139 10.79 -10.11 4.85
CA GLU A 139 11.90 -9.17 4.75
C GLU A 139 11.46 -7.73 4.97
N ALA A 140 10.35 -7.30 4.36
CA ALA A 140 9.78 -5.98 4.60
C ALA A 140 9.43 -5.78 6.08
N TYR A 141 8.76 -6.75 6.70
CA TYR A 141 8.46 -6.73 8.12
C TYR A 141 9.73 -6.58 8.95
N ARG A 142 10.72 -7.45 8.73
CA ARG A 142 11.99 -7.46 9.46
C ARG A 142 12.77 -6.16 9.32
N LEU A 143 12.80 -5.60 8.12
CA LEU A 143 13.44 -4.31 7.88
C LEU A 143 12.67 -3.16 8.54
N ILE A 144 11.33 -3.18 8.56
CA ILE A 144 10.52 -2.09 9.13
C ILE A 144 10.48 -2.17 10.66
N THR A 145 10.37 -3.35 11.25
CA THR A 145 10.19 -3.52 12.70
C THR A 145 11.51 -3.76 13.43
N GLY A 146 12.50 -4.36 12.76
CA GLY A 146 13.70 -4.90 13.38
C GLY A 146 13.50 -6.28 14.01
N GLU A 147 12.36 -6.93 13.77
CA GLU A 147 11.94 -8.20 14.39
C GLU A 147 11.58 -9.25 13.33
N GLU A 148 11.68 -10.53 13.66
CA GLU A 148 11.17 -11.60 12.81
C GLU A 148 9.64 -11.66 12.89
N LEU A 149 8.98 -11.89 11.76
CA LEU A 149 7.52 -12.03 11.75
C LEU A 149 7.13 -13.25 12.60
N PRO A 150 6.32 -13.07 13.66
CA PRO A 150 5.93 -14.18 14.50
C PRO A 150 5.13 -15.20 13.69
N PRO A 151 5.23 -16.50 14.02
CA PRO A 151 4.38 -17.50 13.40
C PRO A 151 2.91 -17.13 13.66
N PRO A 152 1.99 -17.49 12.74
CA PRO A 152 0.57 -17.24 12.94
C PRO A 152 0.13 -17.82 14.28
N ALA A 153 -0.69 -17.06 15.02
CA ALA A 153 -1.28 -17.55 16.26
C ALA A 153 -2.07 -18.84 15.97
N ALA A 154 -1.86 -19.85 16.82
CA ALA A 154 -2.53 -21.14 16.72
C ALA A 154 -4.03 -21.04 17.00
#